data_AF-D8F5I5-F1
#
_entry.id   AF-D8F5I5-F1
#
_cell.length_a   1.000
_cell.length_b   1.000
_cell.length_c   1.000
_cell.angle_alpha   90.00
_cell.angle_beta   90.00
_cell.angle_gamma   90.00
#
_symmetry.space_group_name_H-M   'P 1'
#
loop_
_entity.id
_entity.type
_entity.pdbx_description
1 polymer ?
#
loop_
_entity_poly.entity_id
_entity_poly.type
_entity_poly.pdbx_seq_one_letter_code
_entity_poly.pdbx_strand_id
1 'polypeptide(L)' 'MENTRYINRLHWVFDLPYSAEFSFEEDSGPRIMMIYERDTEQMDFEILDKEIPEEVRDKISSWLRKSNHVWDMINGLA' A
#
# COMPACT_ATOMS: atom_id res chain seq x y z
N MET A 1 -20.79 -9.60 -28.91
CA MET A 1 -20.75 -9.41 -27.45
C MET A 1 -19.35 -9.00 -27.09
N GLU A 2 -19.15 -7.77 -26.65
CA GLU A 2 -17.85 -7.31 -26.16
C GLU A 2 -17.55 -8.03 -24.85
N ASN A 3 -16.39 -8.66 -24.79
CA ASN A 3 -15.90 -9.36 -23.60
C ASN A 3 -15.31 -8.30 -22.66
N THR A 4 -16.16 -7.55 -21.98
CA THR A 4 -15.73 -6.54 -21.02
C THR A 4 -15.11 -7.26 -19.83
N ARG A 5 -13.78 -7.28 -19.76
CA ARG A 5 -13.04 -7.83 -18.60
C ARG A 5 -13.22 -6.87 -17.43
N TYR A 6 -14.13 -7.20 -16.52
CA TYR A 6 -14.24 -6.50 -15.25
C TYR A 6 -13.04 -6.89 -14.38
N ILE A 7 -12.14 -5.93 -14.17
CA ILE A 7 -11.05 -6.06 -13.20
C ILE A 7 -11.62 -5.63 -11.85
N ASN A 8 -11.95 -6.60 -10.99
CA ASN A 8 -12.51 -6.33 -9.67
C ASN A 8 -11.44 -5.99 -8.63
N ARG A 9 -10.22 -6.50 -8.82
CA ARG A 9 -9.10 -6.33 -7.90
C ARG A 9 -7.91 -5.68 -8.59
N LEU A 10 -7.50 -4.51 -8.11
CA LEU A 10 -6.29 -3.83 -8.55
C LEU A 10 -5.16 -4.09 -7.55
N HIS A 11 -3.97 -4.38 -8.07
CA HIS A 11 -2.77 -4.56 -7.27
C HIS A 11 -1.75 -3.51 -7.70
N TRP A 12 -1.15 -2.84 -6.72
CA TRP A 12 -0.07 -1.90 -6.95
C TRP A 12 1.06 -2.21 -5.97
N VAL A 13 2.28 -2.34 -6.48
CA VAL A 13 3.48 -2.48 -5.67
C VAL A 13 4.28 -1.18 -5.71
N PHE A 14 4.67 -0.68 -4.55
CA PHE A 14 5.54 0.49 -4.43
C PHE A 14 6.50 0.34 -3.25
N ASP A 15 7.62 1.06 -3.31
CA ASP A 15 8.59 1.13 -2.23
C ASP A 15 8.24 2.34 -1.36
N LEU A 16 8.09 2.12 -0.05
CA LEU A 16 7.84 3.21 0.89
C LEU A 16 9.15 4.01 1.02
N PRO A 17 9.13 5.35 0.83
CA PRO A 17 10.34 6.13 1.02
C PRO A 17 10.81 6.03 2.47
N TYR A 18 12.13 6.12 2.67
CA TYR A 18 12.70 6.21 4.01
C TYR A 18 12.05 7.37 4.77
N SER A 19 11.52 7.06 5.96
CA SER A 19 10.90 8.02 6.85
C SER A 19 11.48 7.85 8.25
N ALA A 20 11.84 8.96 8.87
CA ALA A 20 12.33 8.99 10.25
C ALA A 20 11.30 8.42 11.26
N GLU A 21 10.02 8.35 10.89
CA GLU A 21 8.96 7.77 11.74
C GLU A 21 9.06 6.24 11.85
N PHE A 22 9.71 5.58 10.89
CA PHE A 22 9.79 4.12 10.84
C PHE A 22 11.19 3.55 11.10
N SER A 23 12.23 4.40 11.13
CA SER A 23 13.60 4.03 11.50
C SER A 23 14.12 2.78 10.77
N PHE A 24 14.08 2.80 9.45
CA PHE A 24 14.61 1.69 8.64
C PHE A 24 16.14 1.68 8.69
N GLU A 25 16.77 0.50 8.75
CA GLU A 25 18.23 0.38 8.74
C GLU A 25 18.84 0.58 7.34
N GLU A 26 18.02 0.46 6.28
CA GLU A 26 18.44 0.58 4.89
C GLU A 26 17.87 1.82 4.19
N ASP A 27 18.63 2.37 3.24
CA ASP A 27 18.25 3.49 2.37
C ASP A 27 17.04 3.18 1.46
N SER A 28 16.66 1.90 1.34
CA SER A 28 15.42 1.47 0.71
C SER A 28 14.39 1.11 1.79
N GLY A 29 13.37 1.95 1.93
CA GLY A 29 12.23 1.59 2.76
C GLY A 29 11.43 0.43 2.17
N PRO A 30 10.45 -0.08 2.93
CA PRO A 30 9.86 -1.38 2.67
C PRO A 30 8.97 -1.40 1.44
N ARG A 31 8.96 -2.53 0.74
CA ARG A 31 8.09 -2.80 -0.40
C ARG A 31 6.70 -3.20 0.06
N ILE A 32 5.71 -2.50 -0.48
CA ILE A 32 4.30 -2.63 -0.09
C ILE A 32 3.47 -2.98 -1.31
N MET A 33 2.63 -4.00 -1.17
CA MET A 33 1.56 -4.28 -2.10
C MET A 33 0.26 -3.70 -1.56
N MET A 34 -0.34 -2.80 -2.32
CA MET A 34 -1.68 -2.33 -2.11
C MET A 34 -2.64 -3.15 -2.96
N ILE A 35 -3.73 -3.56 -2.35
CA ILE A 35 -4.85 -4.26 -2.96
C ILE A 35 -6.05 -3.34 -2.87
N TYR A 36 -6.69 -3.06 -4.01
CA TYR A 36 -7.95 -2.34 -4.05
C TYR A 36 -9.04 -3.23 -4.65
N GLU A 37 -10.06 -3.51 -3.85
CA GLU A 37 -11.27 -4.23 -4.24
C GLU A 37 -12.34 -3.22 -4.66
N ARG A 38 -12.66 -3.18 -5.95
CA ARG A 38 -13.61 -2.20 -6.51
C ARG A 38 -15.05 -2.45 -6.08
N ASP A 39 -15.42 -3.72 -5.86
CA ASP A 39 -16.79 -4.11 -5.53
C ASP A 39 -17.20 -3.62 -4.13
N THR A 40 -16.24 -3.50 -3.22
CA THR A 40 -16.43 -3.07 -1.82
C THR A 40 -15.79 -1.72 -1.52
N GLU A 41 -15.11 -1.12 -2.50
CA GLU A 41 -14.25 0.06 -2.35
C GLU A 41 -13.23 -0.09 -1.21
N GLN A 42 -12.82 -1.32 -0.92
CA GLN A 42 -11.92 -1.65 0.17
C GLN A 42 -10.47 -1.61 -0.29
N MET A 43 -9.60 -1.06 0.55
CA MET A 43 -8.16 -1.03 0.33
C MET A 43 -7.45 -1.78 1.45
N ASP A 44 -6.62 -2.75 1.06
CA ASP A 44 -5.77 -3.52 1.94
C ASP A 44 -4.30 -3.35 1.54
N PHE A 45 -3.42 -3.60 2.50
CA PHE A 45 -1.98 -3.46 2.33
C PHE A 45 -1.27 -4.70 2.85
N GLU A 46 -0.29 -5.16 2.08
CA GLU A 46 0.59 -6.26 2.44
C GLU A 46 2.03 -5.79 2.32
N ILE A 47 2.78 -5.91 3.42
CA ILE A 47 4.21 -5.62 3.44
C ILE A 47 4.94 -6.86 2.94
N LEU A 48 5.63 -6.71 1.81
CA LEU A 48 6.26 -7.82 1.09
C LEU A 48 7.61 -8.25 1.68
N ASP A 49 8.25 -7.37 2.45
CA ASP A 49 9.52 -7.69 3.10
C ASP A 49 9.30 -8.50 4.38
N LYS A 50 10.09 -9.58 4.49
CA LYS A 50 10.00 -10.56 5.58
C LYS A 50 10.89 -10.23 6.77
N GLU A 51 11.86 -9.34 6.60
CA GLU A 51 12.87 -9.02 7.61
C GLU A 51 12.49 -7.81 8.48
N ILE A 52 11.31 -7.24 8.26
CA ILE A 52 10.84 -6.09 9.05
C ILE A 52 10.27 -6.57 10.39
N PRO A 53 10.72 -5.99 11.52
CA PRO A 53 10.16 -6.27 12.84
C PRO A 53 8.64 -6.07 12.87
N GLU A 54 7.92 -6.95 13.57
CA GLU A 54 6.45 -6.93 13.65
C GLU A 54 5.91 -5.58 14.16
N GLU A 55 6.60 -4.94 15.11
CA GLU A 55 6.25 -3.61 15.61
C GLU A 55 6.29 -2.53 14.51
N VAL A 56 7.28 -2.61 13.62
CA VAL A 56 7.42 -1.68 12.50
C VAL A 56 6.36 -1.97 11.44
N ARG A 57 6.07 -3.25 11.19
CA ARG A 57 5.01 -3.71 10.29
C ARG A 57 3.63 -3.20 10.74
N ASP A 58 3.33 -3.25 12.03
CA ASP A 58 2.08 -2.73 12.59
C ASP A 58 1.97 -1.20 12.51
N LYS A 59 3.08 -0.50 12.75
CA LYS A 59 3.15 0.97 12.58
C LYS A 59 2.88 1.39 11.14
N ILE A 60 3.54 0.75 10.17
CA ILE A 60 3.34 1.02 8.74
C ILE A 60 1.90 0.71 8.32
N SER A 61 1.38 -0.46 8.70
CA SER A 61 0.01 -0.87 8.40
C SER A 61 -1.01 0.13 8.95
N SER A 62 -0.79 0.60 10.18
CA SER A 62 -1.62 1.62 10.81
C SER A 62 -1.53 2.98 10.12
N TRP A 63 -0.34 3.37 9.67
CA TRP A 63 -0.12 4.62 8.94
C TRP A 63 -0.77 4.60 7.55
N LEU A 64 -0.64 3.49 6.81
CA LEU A 64 -1.26 3.31 5.50
C LEU A 64 -2.79 3.38 5.56
N ARG A 65 -3.39 2.74 6.58
CA ARG A 65 -4.85 2.77 6.81
C ARG A 65 -5.37 4.17 7.18
N LYS A 66 -4.54 5.02 7.77
CA LYS A 66 -4.90 6.40 8.17
C LYS A 66 -4.60 7.43 7.08
N SER A 67 -3.77 7.10 6.10
CA SER A 67 -3.34 8.03 5.07
C SER A 67 -4.40 8.18 3.97
N ASN A 68 -5.27 9.19 4.13
CA ASN A 68 -6.18 9.63 3.07
C ASN A 68 -5.45 10.05 1.78
N HIS A 69 -4.16 10.42 1.86
CA HIS A 69 -3.35 10.77 0.69
C HIS A 69 -3.12 9.61 -0.29
N VAL A 70 -3.23 8.34 0.17
CA VAL A 70 -3.18 7.18 -0.73
C VAL A 70 -4.40 7.17 -1.66
N TRP A 71 -5.57 7.62 -1.18
CA TRP A 71 -6.76 7.81 -2.02
C TRP A 71 -6.56 8.90 -3.08
N ASP A 72 -5.92 10.02 -2.72
CA ASP A 72 -5.68 11.13 -3.67
C ASP A 72 -4.73 10.71 -4.79
N MET A 73 -3.68 9.94 -4.47
CA MET A 73 -2.69 9.47 -5.44
C MET A 73 -3.28 8.45 -6.42
N ILE A 74 -4.20 7.58 -5.97
CA ILE A 74 -4.90 6.61 -6.83
C ILE A 74 -5.91 7.30 -7.75
N ASN A 75 -6.56 8.36 -7.26
CA ASN A 75 -7.56 9.09 -8.03
C ASN A 75 -6.98 10.18 -8.95
N GLY A 76 -5.65 10.33 -9.00
CA GLY A 76 -4.98 11.32 -9.85
C GLY A 76 -5.27 12.77 -9.43
N LEU A 77 -5.51 13.01 -8.14
CA LEU A 77 -5.79 14.34 -7.58
C LEU A 77 -4.54 15.06 -7.05
N ALA A 78 -3.35 14.56 -7.36
CA ALA A 78 -2.05 15.11 -6.94
C ALA A 78 -1.40 15.98 -8.03
#